data_AF-A0A353GFH0-F1
#
_entry.id   AF-A0A353GFH0-F1
#
_cell.length_a   1.000
_cell.length_b   1.000
_cell.length_c   1.000
_cell.angle_alpha   90.00
_cell.angle_beta   90.00
_cell.angle_gamma   90.00
#
_symmetry.space_group_name_H-M   'P 1'
#
loop_
_entity.id
_entity.type
_entity.pdbx_description
1 polymer ?
#
loop_
_entity_poly.entity_id
_entity_poly.type
_entity_poly.pdbx_seq_one_letter_code
_entity_poly.pdbx_strand_id
1 'polypeptide(L)'
;MENYATAKVRITRNQQSDDTLVLSADDAFCREMAKATRAQVLWISTKGLVEQGAYLADGNINLVMKKGETSICVMPRADIPLPGLHNVENVLACIAMSASLGVATEQIAAAVRTFQAVPHRIEWIAKIDGVDYYNDSKATNLDSVEKALTSFDRPVLLIAGGRDKGAPWTQLNDLVAKHVKGLALIGEAAEIGRAAWGGIVPRVEMASGMEDAVRRCRAMANEGDVVLLSPACASFDMYKNFEERGEHFRKIVETMR
;
A
#
# COMPACT_ATOMS: atom_id res chain seq x y z
N MET A 1 -4.33 3.74 -19.58
CA MET A 1 -5.33 3.26 -18.58
C MET A 1 -6.20 2.12 -19.12
N GLU A 2 -6.76 2.24 -20.33
CA GLU A 2 -7.69 1.24 -20.90
C GLU A 2 -7.12 -0.19 -21.04
N ASN A 3 -5.85 -0.33 -21.44
CA ASN A 3 -5.18 -1.64 -21.50
C ASN A 3 -5.01 -2.30 -20.13
N TYR A 4 -4.76 -1.50 -19.08
CA TYR A 4 -4.61 -2.00 -17.71
C TYR A 4 -5.95 -2.48 -17.14
N ALA A 5 -7.01 -1.71 -17.40
CA ALA A 5 -8.38 -2.07 -17.05
C ALA A 5 -8.81 -3.38 -17.74
N THR A 6 -8.60 -3.46 -19.06
CA THR A 6 -8.87 -4.67 -19.86
C THR A 6 -8.10 -5.89 -19.35
N ALA A 7 -6.87 -5.71 -18.88
CA ALA A 7 -6.07 -6.80 -18.29
C ALA A 7 -6.68 -7.31 -16.98
N LYS A 8 -7.21 -6.44 -16.12
CA LYS A 8 -7.87 -6.84 -14.85
C LYS A 8 -9.19 -7.58 -15.08
N VAL A 9 -10.00 -7.14 -16.05
CA VAL A 9 -11.27 -7.79 -16.40
C VAL A 9 -11.07 -9.24 -16.83
N ARG A 10 -9.87 -9.63 -17.27
CA ARG A 10 -9.57 -11.03 -17.64
C ARG A 10 -9.86 -12.03 -16.52
N ILE A 11 -9.81 -11.60 -15.25
CA ILE A 11 -10.13 -12.46 -14.10
C ILE A 11 -11.55 -13.03 -14.16
N THR A 12 -12.50 -12.35 -14.83
CA THR A 12 -13.90 -12.76 -14.89
C THR A 12 -14.23 -13.66 -16.08
N ARG A 13 -13.32 -13.81 -17.05
CA ARG A 13 -13.62 -14.41 -18.36
C ARG A 13 -14.13 -15.85 -18.30
N ASN A 14 -13.67 -16.62 -17.33
CA ASN A 14 -14.03 -18.02 -17.18
C ASN A 14 -15.08 -18.25 -16.08
N GLN A 15 -15.46 -17.19 -15.34
CA GLN A 15 -16.40 -17.32 -14.23
C GLN A 15 -17.81 -17.64 -14.73
N GLN A 16 -18.50 -18.51 -14.00
CA GLN A 16 -19.89 -18.90 -14.22
C GLN A 16 -20.79 -18.41 -13.07
N SER A 17 -22.10 -18.69 -13.14
CA SER A 17 -23.10 -18.21 -12.19
C SER A 17 -23.03 -18.82 -10.80
N ASP A 18 -22.20 -19.85 -10.60
CA ASP A 18 -21.86 -20.45 -9.32
C ASP A 18 -20.54 -19.94 -8.75
N ASP A 19 -19.77 -19.16 -9.52
CA ASP A 19 -18.60 -18.44 -9.03
C ASP A 19 -18.99 -17.14 -8.33
N THR A 20 -18.10 -16.67 -7.45
CA THR A 20 -18.24 -15.38 -6.76
C THR A 20 -17.21 -14.37 -7.25
N LEU A 21 -17.65 -13.13 -7.45
CA LEU A 21 -16.79 -11.98 -7.75
C LEU A 21 -17.07 -10.86 -6.75
N VAL A 22 -16.02 -10.37 -6.06
CA VAL A 22 -16.15 -9.27 -5.10
C VAL A 22 -15.74 -7.96 -5.75
N LEU A 23 -16.63 -6.96 -5.73
CA LEU A 23 -16.45 -5.67 -6.40
C LEU A 23 -16.79 -4.47 -5.51
N SER A 24 -16.05 -3.37 -5.68
CA SER A 24 -16.35 -2.11 -5.00
C SER A 24 -17.54 -1.43 -5.65
N ALA A 25 -18.61 -1.22 -4.88
CA ALA A 25 -19.77 -0.44 -5.31
C ALA A 25 -19.45 1.05 -5.40
N ASP A 26 -18.39 1.49 -4.72
CA ASP A 26 -17.94 2.89 -4.68
C ASP A 26 -17.17 3.30 -5.96
N ASP A 27 -16.74 2.32 -6.78
CA ASP A 27 -15.96 2.51 -8.00
C ASP A 27 -16.81 2.33 -9.27
N ALA A 28 -16.77 3.32 -10.16
CA ALA A 28 -17.59 3.32 -11.38
C ALA A 28 -17.18 2.21 -12.36
N PHE A 29 -15.88 1.92 -12.45
CA PHE A 29 -15.38 0.87 -13.34
C PHE A 29 -15.83 -0.53 -12.89
N CYS A 30 -15.81 -0.78 -11.58
CA CYS A 30 -16.34 -2.02 -10.99
C CYS A 30 -17.85 -2.18 -11.26
N ARG A 31 -18.64 -1.10 -11.17
CA ARG A 31 -20.08 -1.12 -11.52
C ARG A 31 -20.32 -1.49 -12.98
N GLU A 32 -19.51 -0.97 -13.90
CA GLU A 32 -19.60 -1.37 -15.31
C GLU A 32 -19.16 -2.82 -15.52
N MET A 33 -18.08 -3.26 -14.87
CA MET A 33 -17.58 -4.64 -14.97
C MET A 33 -18.62 -5.68 -14.50
N ALA A 34 -19.41 -5.35 -13.47
CA ALA A 34 -20.48 -6.22 -12.99
C ALA A 34 -21.58 -6.50 -14.02
N LYS A 35 -21.78 -5.61 -15.01
CA LYS A 35 -22.76 -5.83 -16.09
C LYS A 35 -22.30 -6.88 -17.11
N ALA A 36 -20.99 -7.15 -17.17
CA ALA A 36 -20.38 -8.03 -18.16
C ALA A 36 -19.99 -9.40 -17.61
N THR A 37 -20.03 -9.60 -16.29
CA THR A 37 -19.68 -10.89 -15.65
C THR A 37 -20.89 -11.82 -15.57
N ARG A 38 -20.64 -13.13 -15.52
CA ARG A 38 -21.64 -14.15 -15.19
C ARG A 38 -21.61 -14.55 -13.72
N ALA A 39 -20.56 -14.19 -13.00
CA ALA A 39 -20.38 -14.49 -11.59
C ALA A 39 -21.44 -13.82 -10.71
N GLN A 40 -21.70 -14.43 -9.55
CA GLN A 40 -22.44 -13.76 -8.49
C GLN A 40 -21.59 -12.64 -7.91
N VAL A 41 -22.11 -11.42 -7.94
CA VAL A 41 -21.38 -10.26 -7.43
C VAL A 41 -21.71 -10.03 -5.96
N LEU A 42 -20.69 -10.06 -5.11
CA LEU A 42 -20.76 -9.52 -3.76
C LEU A 42 -20.16 -8.12 -3.76
N TRP A 43 -20.98 -7.14 -3.39
CA TRP A 43 -20.57 -5.75 -3.37
C TRP A 43 -19.85 -5.38 -2.07
N ILE A 44 -18.89 -4.48 -2.16
CA ILE A 44 -18.31 -3.82 -0.99
C ILE A 44 -18.52 -2.31 -1.08
N SER A 45 -18.83 -1.67 0.05
CA SER A 45 -18.95 -0.22 0.11
C SER A 45 -18.56 0.34 1.47
N THR A 46 -17.83 1.45 1.43
CA THR A 46 -17.56 2.28 2.61
C THR A 46 -18.51 3.47 2.72
N LYS A 47 -19.36 3.70 1.70
CA LYS A 47 -20.22 4.88 1.54
C LYS A 47 -21.69 4.61 1.78
N GLY A 48 -22.13 3.35 1.77
CA GLY A 48 -23.53 3.02 1.99
C GLY A 48 -23.84 1.52 1.99
N LEU A 49 -25.12 1.23 2.19
CA LEU A 49 -25.67 -0.11 2.20
C LEU A 49 -25.51 -0.78 0.84
N VAL A 50 -25.24 -2.09 0.84
CA VAL A 50 -25.35 -2.94 -0.34
C VAL A 50 -26.36 -4.05 -0.08
N GLU A 51 -27.13 -4.43 -1.11
CA GLU A 51 -28.16 -5.47 -0.99
C GLU A 51 -27.57 -6.89 -0.83
N GLN A 52 -26.33 -7.09 -1.28
CA GLN A 52 -25.62 -8.37 -1.20
C GLN A 52 -24.10 -8.10 -1.20
N GLY A 53 -23.43 -8.50 -0.12
CA GLY A 53 -22.01 -8.27 0.13
C GLY A 53 -21.74 -7.60 1.49
N ALA A 54 -20.63 -6.89 1.63
CA ALA A 54 -20.17 -6.32 2.90
C ALA A 54 -20.10 -4.80 2.86
N TYR A 55 -20.54 -4.10 3.91
CA TYR A 55 -20.53 -2.64 3.94
C TYR A 55 -20.25 -2.04 5.32
N LEU A 56 -19.75 -0.81 5.33
CA LEU A 56 -19.64 0.03 6.52
C LEU A 56 -20.93 0.85 6.69
N ALA A 57 -21.61 0.70 7.84
CA ALA A 57 -22.74 1.55 8.23
C ALA A 57 -22.76 1.74 9.75
N ASP A 58 -23.03 2.96 10.21
CA ASP A 58 -23.17 3.31 11.63
C ASP A 58 -22.00 2.82 12.51
N GLY A 59 -20.77 2.92 11.99
CA GLY A 59 -19.57 2.48 12.69
C GLY A 59 -19.39 0.96 12.77
N ASN A 60 -20.21 0.17 12.08
CA ASN A 60 -20.16 -1.29 12.06
C ASN A 60 -19.87 -1.84 10.66
N ILE A 61 -19.18 -2.97 10.64
CA ILE A 61 -18.94 -3.77 9.45
C ILE A 61 -20.05 -4.82 9.35
N ASN A 62 -20.83 -4.74 8.29
CA ASN A 62 -22.01 -5.57 8.08
C ASN A 62 -21.83 -6.47 6.86
N LEU A 63 -22.51 -7.61 6.85
CA LEU A 63 -22.51 -8.59 5.76
C LEU A 63 -23.94 -9.06 5.47
N VAL A 64 -24.30 -9.12 4.19
CA VAL A 64 -25.56 -9.72 3.70
C VAL A 64 -25.19 -10.71 2.60
N MET A 65 -25.40 -12.01 2.81
CA MET A 65 -24.96 -13.03 1.86
C MET A 65 -25.89 -13.16 0.65
N LYS A 66 -27.19 -12.94 0.84
CA LYS A 66 -28.17 -12.90 -0.25
C LYS A 66 -29.13 -11.72 -0.10
N LYS A 67 -29.52 -11.15 -1.24
CA LYS A 67 -30.52 -10.08 -1.28
C LYS A 67 -31.80 -10.47 -0.55
N GLY A 68 -32.22 -9.61 0.38
CA GLY A 68 -33.42 -9.80 1.21
C GLY A 68 -33.17 -10.49 2.55
N GLU A 69 -31.95 -10.98 2.81
CA GLU A 69 -31.57 -11.47 4.14
C GLU A 69 -31.27 -10.31 5.09
N THR A 70 -31.45 -10.56 6.40
CA THR A 70 -31.02 -9.63 7.45
C THR A 70 -29.49 -9.53 7.46
N SER A 71 -28.98 -8.31 7.59
CA SER A 71 -27.54 -8.11 7.73
C SER A 71 -27.02 -8.66 9.04
N ILE A 72 -25.84 -9.27 8.97
CA ILE A 72 -25.06 -9.71 10.12
C ILE A 72 -24.04 -8.61 10.42
N CYS A 73 -24.04 -8.11 11.66
CA CYS A 73 -22.94 -7.28 12.15
C CYS A 73 -21.74 -8.18 12.45
N VAL A 74 -20.69 -8.08 11.64
CA VAL A 74 -19.49 -8.93 11.76
C VAL A 74 -18.59 -8.40 12.89
N MET A 75 -18.38 -7.09 12.93
CA MET A 75 -17.63 -6.40 13.99
C MET A 75 -17.80 -4.87 13.91
N PRO A 76 -17.54 -4.14 15.00
CA PRO A 76 -17.35 -2.69 14.96
C PRO A 76 -16.16 -2.30 14.06
N ARG A 77 -16.24 -1.16 13.38
CA ARG A 77 -15.09 -0.56 12.66
C ARG A 77 -13.91 -0.30 13.59
N ALA A 78 -14.18 0.03 14.86
CA ALA A 78 -13.15 0.30 15.86
C ALA A 78 -12.26 -0.92 16.14
N ASP A 79 -12.72 -2.14 15.85
CA ASP A 79 -11.98 -3.39 16.06
C ASP A 79 -10.96 -3.68 14.95
N ILE A 80 -10.98 -2.93 13.84
CA ILE A 80 -9.98 -3.08 12.76
C ILE A 80 -8.69 -2.36 13.20
N PRO A 81 -7.58 -3.09 13.40
CA PRO A 81 -6.33 -2.52 13.92
C PRO A 81 -5.63 -1.60 12.90
N LEU A 82 -6.01 -1.70 11.62
CA LEU A 82 -5.44 -0.89 10.55
C LEU A 82 -6.17 0.47 10.40
N PRO A 83 -5.43 1.59 10.39
CA PRO A 83 -6.01 2.91 10.19
C PRO A 83 -6.42 3.16 8.73
N GLY A 84 -7.33 4.12 8.53
CA GLY A 84 -7.74 4.60 7.20
C GLY A 84 -8.90 3.83 6.55
N LEU A 85 -9.64 4.52 5.68
CA LEU A 85 -10.82 3.96 4.97
C LEU A 85 -10.44 2.90 3.93
N HIS A 86 -9.29 3.04 3.27
CA HIS A 86 -8.81 2.05 2.30
C HIS A 86 -8.59 0.67 2.94
N ASN A 87 -8.16 0.62 4.21
CA ASN A 87 -8.04 -0.65 4.94
C ASN A 87 -9.40 -1.21 5.34
N VAL A 88 -10.41 -0.37 5.55
CA VAL A 88 -11.80 -0.83 5.72
C VAL A 88 -12.27 -1.50 4.45
N GLU A 89 -12.08 -0.87 3.29
CA GLU A 89 -12.44 -1.46 1.99
C GLU A 89 -11.77 -2.83 1.78
N ASN A 90 -10.47 -2.94 2.11
CA ASN A 90 -9.76 -4.24 2.07
C ASN A 90 -10.40 -5.27 3.01
N VAL A 91 -10.77 -4.88 4.23
CA VAL A 91 -11.45 -5.77 5.19
C VAL A 91 -12.83 -6.18 4.69
N LEU A 92 -13.61 -5.28 4.10
CA LEU A 92 -14.90 -5.61 3.47
C LEU A 92 -14.73 -6.65 2.37
N ALA A 93 -13.70 -6.48 1.52
CA ALA A 93 -13.37 -7.45 0.48
C ALA A 93 -13.03 -8.82 1.08
N CYS A 94 -12.18 -8.86 2.12
CA CYS A 94 -11.81 -10.08 2.82
C CYS A 94 -13.01 -10.78 3.46
N ILE A 95 -13.92 -10.03 4.09
CA ILE A 95 -15.14 -10.56 4.69
C ILE A 95 -16.04 -11.18 3.63
N ALA A 96 -16.34 -10.45 2.55
CA ALA A 96 -17.19 -10.95 1.47
C ALA A 96 -16.61 -12.23 0.84
N MET A 97 -15.31 -12.27 0.55
CA MET A 97 -14.64 -13.46 -0.02
C MET A 97 -14.61 -14.64 0.96
N SER A 98 -14.31 -14.40 2.23
CA SER A 98 -14.18 -15.49 3.21
C SER A 98 -15.55 -16.10 3.54
N ALA A 99 -16.57 -15.25 3.67
CA ALA A 99 -17.93 -15.70 3.93
C ALA A 99 -18.52 -16.45 2.72
N SER A 100 -18.21 -16.06 1.48
CA SER A 100 -18.64 -16.82 0.29
C SER A 100 -18.02 -18.22 0.21
N LEU A 101 -16.91 -18.44 0.91
CA LEU A 101 -16.27 -19.75 1.07
C LEU A 101 -16.79 -20.53 2.30
N GLY A 102 -17.78 -20.00 3.02
CA GLY A 102 -18.39 -20.65 4.18
C GLY A 102 -17.62 -20.47 5.50
N VAL A 103 -16.66 -19.54 5.57
CA VAL A 103 -15.98 -19.22 6.84
C VAL A 103 -16.94 -18.47 7.75
N ALA A 104 -17.04 -18.90 9.02
CA ALA A 104 -17.91 -18.27 10.00
C ALA A 104 -17.49 -16.83 10.29
N THR A 105 -18.45 -15.93 10.45
CA THR A 105 -18.21 -14.49 10.66
C THR A 105 -17.36 -14.20 11.89
N GLU A 106 -17.46 -15.03 12.93
CA GLU A 106 -16.69 -14.92 14.17
C GLU A 106 -15.20 -15.21 13.92
N GLN A 107 -14.91 -16.20 13.06
CA GLN A 107 -13.54 -16.55 12.67
C GLN A 107 -12.91 -15.45 11.81
N ILE A 108 -13.70 -14.89 10.88
CA ILE A 108 -13.26 -13.75 10.06
C ILE A 108 -12.96 -12.54 10.95
N ALA A 109 -13.87 -12.20 11.87
CA ALA A 109 -13.69 -11.08 12.79
C ALA A 109 -12.45 -11.28 13.70
N ALA A 110 -12.24 -12.50 14.22
CA ALA A 110 -11.05 -12.81 15.01
C ALA A 110 -9.76 -12.62 14.20
N ALA A 111 -9.70 -13.12 12.96
CA ALA A 111 -8.54 -12.96 12.10
C ALA A 111 -8.23 -11.49 11.80
N VAL A 112 -9.26 -10.68 11.52
CA VAL A 112 -9.11 -9.24 11.28
C VAL A 112 -8.60 -8.49 12.52
N ARG A 113 -9.13 -8.79 13.71
CA ARG A 113 -8.67 -8.17 14.97
C ARG A 113 -7.20 -8.44 15.26
N THR A 114 -6.70 -9.62 14.90
CA THR A 114 -5.29 -10.00 15.12
C THR A 114 -4.39 -9.66 13.94
N PHE A 115 -4.94 -9.13 12.84
CA PHE A 115 -4.15 -8.86 11.65
C PHE A 115 -3.16 -7.72 11.92
N GLN A 116 -1.88 -8.02 11.76
CA GLN A 116 -0.82 -7.03 11.85
C GLN A 116 -0.58 -6.39 10.48
N ALA A 117 -0.19 -5.11 10.48
CA ALA A 117 0.18 -4.43 9.25
C ALA A 117 1.22 -5.26 8.47
N VAL A 118 1.03 -5.34 7.16
CA VAL A 118 1.91 -6.12 6.30
C VAL A 118 3.31 -5.50 6.35
N PRO A 119 4.36 -6.27 6.65
CA PRO A 119 5.73 -5.78 6.59
C PRO A 119 6.03 -5.06 5.28
N HIS A 120 6.94 -4.10 5.32
CA HIS A 120 7.39 -3.34 4.15
C HIS A 120 6.35 -2.41 3.50
N ARG A 121 5.28 -2.03 4.23
CA ARG A 121 4.30 -1.00 3.84
C ARG A 121 4.25 0.12 4.88
N ILE A 122 5.06 1.17 4.69
CA ILE A 122 5.25 2.27 5.67
C ILE A 122 5.37 1.71 7.10
N GLU A 123 6.18 0.66 7.23
CA GLU A 123 6.32 -0.05 8.48
C GLU A 123 7.33 0.68 9.37
N TRP A 124 6.91 1.14 10.55
CA TRP A 124 7.83 1.71 11.52
C TRP A 124 8.80 0.66 12.04
N ILE A 125 10.11 0.93 11.92
CA ILE A 125 11.16 0.02 12.35
C ILE A 125 11.72 0.45 13.71
N ALA A 126 12.16 1.71 13.85
CA ALA A 126 12.82 2.18 15.06
C ALA A 126 12.82 3.72 15.13
N LYS A 127 13.06 4.24 16.34
CA LYS A 127 13.47 5.63 16.55
C LYS A 127 14.89 5.67 17.10
N ILE A 128 15.81 6.36 16.41
CA ILE A 128 17.24 6.42 16.75
C ILE A 128 17.66 7.88 16.68
N ASP A 129 18.29 8.40 17.75
CA ASP A 129 18.72 9.81 17.85
C ASP A 129 17.61 10.83 17.49
N GLY A 130 16.37 10.51 17.86
CA GLY A 130 15.23 11.39 17.56
C GLY A 130 14.61 11.23 16.16
N VAL A 131 15.17 10.38 15.30
CA VAL A 131 14.76 10.14 13.91
C VAL A 131 13.97 8.85 13.79
N ASP A 132 12.79 8.88 13.14
CA ASP A 132 11.99 7.68 12.89
C ASP A 132 12.36 7.01 11.56
N TYR A 133 12.49 5.69 11.56
CA TYR A 133 12.85 4.89 10.38
C TYR A 133 11.65 4.06 9.91
N TYR A 134 11.26 4.20 8.64
CA TYR A 134 10.14 3.51 8.03
C TYR A 134 10.56 2.68 6.82
N ASN A 135 10.06 1.44 6.78
CA ASN A 135 10.26 0.49 5.69
C ASN A 135 9.02 0.42 4.80
N ASP A 136 9.14 0.95 3.60
CA ASP A 136 8.13 0.91 2.56
C ASP A 136 8.68 0.26 1.28
N SER A 137 9.52 -0.78 1.43
CA SER A 137 10.17 -1.48 0.30
C SER A 137 9.19 -2.00 -0.76
N LYS A 138 7.91 -2.20 -0.40
CA LYS A 138 6.85 -2.62 -1.33
C LYS A 138 6.43 -1.51 -2.31
N ALA A 139 6.81 -0.25 -2.09
CA ALA A 139 6.58 0.86 -3.02
C ALA A 139 7.44 0.74 -4.28
N THR A 140 7.06 -0.19 -5.16
CA THR A 140 7.75 -0.52 -6.41
C THR A 140 7.23 0.29 -7.61
N ASN A 141 6.53 1.40 -7.37
CA ASN A 141 6.04 2.36 -8.37
C ASN A 141 5.87 3.75 -7.73
N LEU A 142 5.76 4.79 -8.55
CA LEU A 142 5.63 6.18 -8.11
C LEU A 142 4.34 6.44 -7.30
N ASP A 143 3.19 5.86 -7.68
CA ASP A 143 1.93 6.01 -6.94
C ASP A 143 2.04 5.55 -5.48
N SER A 144 2.89 4.55 -5.21
CA SER A 144 3.13 4.06 -3.84
C SER A 144 4.00 5.05 -3.05
N VAL A 145 5.00 5.64 -3.70
CA VAL A 145 5.85 6.68 -3.09
C VAL A 145 5.03 7.93 -2.78
N GLU A 146 4.09 8.30 -3.67
CA GLU A 146 3.16 9.41 -3.45
C GLU A 146 2.36 9.23 -2.14
N LYS A 147 1.80 8.04 -1.95
CA LYS A 147 1.05 7.67 -0.73
C LYS A 147 1.95 7.64 0.51
N ALA A 148 3.19 7.21 0.36
CA ALA A 148 4.14 7.18 1.46
C ALA A 148 4.53 8.59 1.91
N LEU A 149 4.90 9.47 0.99
CA LEU A 149 5.29 10.85 1.30
C LEU A 149 4.15 11.65 1.92
N THR A 150 2.91 11.45 1.45
CA THR A 150 1.72 12.12 2.02
C THR A 150 1.28 11.60 3.38
N SER A 151 1.91 10.52 3.88
CA SER A 151 1.64 9.98 5.23
C SER A 151 2.42 10.68 6.34
N PHE A 152 3.30 11.63 6.01
CA PHE A 152 4.17 12.30 6.97
C PHE A 152 3.97 13.83 6.94
N ASP A 153 3.63 14.40 8.09
CA ASP A 153 3.52 15.85 8.29
C ASP A 153 4.86 16.52 8.66
N ARG A 154 5.98 15.85 8.34
CA ARG A 154 7.34 16.23 8.75
C ARG A 154 8.36 15.88 7.67
N PRO A 155 9.56 16.50 7.68
CA PRO A 155 10.56 16.30 6.63
C PRO A 155 11.04 14.85 6.50
N VAL A 156 11.17 14.40 5.26
CA VAL A 156 11.57 13.03 4.90
C VAL A 156 12.95 13.01 4.26
N LEU A 157 13.78 12.06 4.69
CA LEU A 157 14.97 11.60 3.99
C LEU A 157 14.61 10.31 3.24
N LEU A 158 14.48 10.43 1.92
CA LEU A 158 13.99 9.36 1.06
C LEU A 158 15.15 8.52 0.52
N ILE A 159 15.06 7.20 0.68
CA ILE A 159 15.89 6.24 -0.04
C ILE A 159 15.09 5.74 -1.25
N ALA A 160 15.56 6.09 -2.45
CA ALA A 160 14.90 5.78 -3.72
C ALA A 160 15.82 5.08 -4.71
N GLY A 161 15.23 4.31 -5.63
CA GLY A 161 15.93 3.63 -6.72
C GLY A 161 15.86 2.10 -6.67
N GLY A 162 16.55 1.46 -7.60
CA GLY A 162 16.36 0.07 -8.00
C GLY A 162 16.20 -0.06 -9.51
N ARG A 163 15.53 -1.12 -9.99
CA ARG A 163 15.19 -1.27 -11.41
C ARG A 163 13.96 -0.44 -11.80
N ASP A 164 14.17 0.51 -12.71
CA ASP A 164 13.11 1.37 -13.24
C ASP A 164 12.09 0.57 -14.07
N LYS A 165 10.84 1.05 -14.07
CA LYS A 165 9.73 0.49 -14.84
C LYS A 165 9.27 1.41 -15.99
N GLY A 166 10.00 2.48 -16.25
CA GLY A 166 9.72 3.44 -17.33
C GLY A 166 8.69 4.51 -16.97
N ALA A 167 8.33 4.66 -15.69
CA ALA A 167 7.43 5.72 -15.26
C ALA A 167 8.21 7.04 -15.10
N PRO A 168 7.67 8.20 -15.52
CA PRO A 168 8.40 9.46 -15.40
C PRO A 168 8.37 9.97 -13.96
N TRP A 169 9.53 9.93 -13.29
CA TRP A 169 9.69 10.37 -11.88
C TRP A 169 9.31 11.84 -11.65
N THR A 170 9.33 12.65 -12.70
CA THR A 170 8.92 14.05 -12.68
C THR A 170 7.47 14.27 -12.26
N GLN A 171 6.63 13.24 -12.33
CA GLN A 171 5.24 13.28 -11.83
C GLN A 171 5.14 13.61 -10.34
N LEU A 172 6.17 13.31 -9.55
CA LEU A 172 6.19 13.58 -8.11
C LEU A 172 6.95 14.85 -7.72
N ASN A 173 7.35 15.70 -8.68
CA ASN A 173 8.20 16.87 -8.42
C ASN A 173 7.67 17.77 -7.30
N ASP A 174 6.39 18.15 -7.35
CA ASP A 174 5.79 19.05 -6.36
C ASP A 174 5.75 18.40 -4.97
N LEU A 175 5.48 17.09 -4.92
CA LEU A 175 5.41 16.36 -3.67
C LEU A 175 6.79 16.16 -3.05
N VAL A 176 7.79 15.86 -3.88
CA VAL A 176 9.19 15.74 -3.48
C VAL A 176 9.71 17.08 -2.98
N ALA A 177 9.44 18.18 -3.70
CA ALA A 177 9.81 19.54 -3.27
C ALA A 177 9.22 19.89 -1.90
N LYS A 178 8.00 19.42 -1.62
CA LYS A 178 7.28 19.72 -0.38
C LYS A 178 7.73 18.88 0.82
N HIS A 179 8.01 17.58 0.64
CA HIS A 179 8.22 16.66 1.77
C HIS A 179 9.66 16.17 1.92
N VAL A 180 10.43 16.12 0.83
CA VAL A 180 11.75 15.47 0.83
C VAL A 180 12.85 16.48 1.11
N LYS A 181 13.45 16.37 2.29
CA LYS A 181 14.59 17.18 2.75
C LYS A 181 15.92 16.65 2.25
N GLY A 182 16.04 15.33 2.11
CA GLY A 182 17.25 14.65 1.65
C GLY A 182 16.91 13.41 0.83
N LEU A 183 17.75 13.08 -0.13
CA LEU A 183 17.53 11.98 -1.05
C LEU A 183 18.80 11.11 -1.14
N ALA A 184 18.67 9.82 -0.88
CA ALA A 184 19.71 8.82 -1.14
C ALA A 184 19.25 7.93 -2.31
N LEU A 185 20.02 7.95 -3.40
CA LEU A 185 19.70 7.22 -4.64
C LEU A 185 20.57 5.96 -4.75
N ILE A 186 19.93 4.82 -5.03
CA ILE A 186 20.57 3.51 -5.15
C ILE A 186 20.13 2.77 -6.42
N GLY A 187 20.92 1.77 -6.84
CA GLY A 187 20.55 0.85 -7.92
C GLY A 187 20.59 1.45 -9.33
N GLU A 188 20.08 0.69 -10.30
CA GLU A 188 20.14 1.02 -11.75
C GLU A 188 19.49 2.38 -12.07
N ALA A 189 18.40 2.73 -11.37
CA ALA A 189 17.64 3.96 -11.59
C ALA A 189 18.19 5.19 -10.85
N ALA A 190 19.33 5.08 -10.16
CA ALA A 190 19.87 6.18 -9.36
C ALA A 190 20.07 7.46 -10.19
N GLU A 191 20.63 7.33 -11.40
CA GLU A 191 20.83 8.47 -12.31
C GLU A 191 19.52 9.07 -12.85
N ILE A 192 18.48 8.24 -13.03
CA ILE A 192 17.14 8.70 -13.43
C ILE A 192 16.53 9.56 -12.30
N GLY A 193 16.59 9.07 -11.07
CA GLY A 193 16.13 9.82 -9.90
C GLY A 193 16.93 11.11 -9.69
N ARG A 194 18.26 11.08 -9.93
CA ARG A 194 19.10 12.27 -9.85
C ARG A 194 18.72 13.31 -10.89
N ALA A 195 18.44 12.88 -12.12
CA ALA A 195 17.99 13.79 -13.19
C ALA A 195 16.61 14.41 -12.88
N ALA A 196 15.70 13.64 -12.27
CA ALA A 196 14.35 14.12 -11.96
C ALA A 196 14.28 15.03 -10.72
N TRP A 197 14.95 14.65 -9.63
CA TRP A 197 14.77 15.28 -8.32
C TRP A 197 16.03 15.97 -7.80
N GLY A 198 17.16 15.84 -8.49
CA GLY A 198 18.45 16.37 -8.04
C GLY A 198 18.50 17.90 -7.92
N GLY A 199 17.72 18.61 -8.74
CA GLY A 199 17.57 20.07 -8.66
C GLY A 199 16.45 20.52 -7.73
N ILE A 200 15.71 19.59 -7.12
CA ILE A 200 14.54 19.85 -6.28
C ILE A 200 14.88 19.64 -4.81
N VAL A 201 15.58 18.55 -4.51
CA VAL A 201 15.90 18.18 -3.13
C VAL A 201 17.20 18.88 -2.68
N PRO A 202 17.22 19.53 -1.50
CA PRO A 202 18.40 20.28 -1.03
C PRO A 202 19.68 19.46 -0.90
N ARG A 203 19.57 18.17 -0.58
CA ARG A 203 20.71 17.26 -0.41
C ARG A 203 20.44 15.95 -1.12
N VAL A 204 21.34 15.58 -2.02
CA VAL A 204 21.20 14.39 -2.87
C VAL A 204 22.51 13.60 -2.80
N GLU A 205 22.37 12.33 -2.45
CA GLU A 205 23.46 11.43 -2.16
C GLU A 205 23.36 10.20 -3.08
N MET A 206 24.42 9.91 -3.83
CA MET A 206 24.52 8.69 -4.62
C MET A 206 25.14 7.60 -3.75
N ALA A 207 24.35 6.56 -3.44
CA ALA A 207 24.76 5.49 -2.55
C ALA A 207 25.01 4.20 -3.33
N SER A 208 26.04 3.45 -2.93
CA SER A 208 26.42 2.19 -3.60
C SER A 208 25.53 0.99 -3.25
N GLY A 209 24.67 1.13 -2.24
CA GLY A 209 23.85 0.05 -1.70
C GLY A 209 23.02 0.53 -0.50
N MET A 210 22.28 -0.39 0.14
CA MET A 210 21.35 -0.04 1.22
C MET A 210 22.06 0.49 2.46
N GLU A 211 23.16 -0.14 2.87
CA GLU A 211 23.97 0.25 4.03
C GLU A 211 24.51 1.68 3.85
N ASP A 212 25.05 1.97 2.66
CA ASP A 212 25.56 3.30 2.34
C ASP A 212 24.42 4.33 2.30
N ALA A 213 23.25 3.98 1.73
CA ALA A 213 22.09 4.86 1.71
C ALA A 213 21.59 5.21 3.12
N VAL A 214 21.42 4.21 3.99
CA VAL A 214 20.98 4.40 5.38
C VAL A 214 22.00 5.26 6.13
N ARG A 215 23.30 4.99 5.97
CA ARG A 215 24.38 5.78 6.58
C ARG A 215 24.33 7.25 6.15
N ARG A 216 24.15 7.51 4.85
CA ARG A 216 24.06 8.87 4.30
C ARG A 216 22.79 9.59 4.75
N CYS A 217 21.65 8.90 4.76
CA CYS A 217 20.41 9.44 5.34
C CYS A 217 20.61 9.81 6.81
N ARG A 218 21.22 8.94 7.63
CA ARG A 218 21.51 9.27 9.03
C ARG A 218 22.37 10.52 9.17
N ALA A 219 23.40 10.68 8.33
CA ALA A 219 24.27 11.86 8.36
C ALA A 219 23.57 13.17 7.95
N MET A 220 22.46 13.09 7.21
CA MET A 220 21.65 14.24 6.80
C MET A 220 20.47 14.53 7.73
N ALA A 221 20.12 13.59 8.61
CA ALA A 221 18.94 13.66 9.46
C ALA A 221 19.16 14.51 10.71
N ASN A 222 18.10 15.19 11.14
CA ASN A 222 17.99 15.88 12.42
C ASN A 222 16.88 15.24 13.25
N GLU A 223 16.90 15.45 14.56
CA GLU A 223 15.80 15.05 15.44
C GLU A 223 14.43 15.53 14.91
N GLY A 224 13.45 14.62 14.91
CA GLY A 224 12.11 14.86 14.38
C GLY A 224 11.92 14.49 12.91
N ASP A 225 13.00 14.29 12.14
CA ASP A 225 12.93 13.84 10.75
C ASP A 225 12.49 12.36 10.63
N VAL A 226 12.14 11.96 9.41
CA VAL A 226 11.85 10.59 9.02
C VAL A 226 12.86 10.10 7.99
N VAL A 227 13.43 8.90 8.18
CA VAL A 227 14.14 8.16 7.12
C VAL A 227 13.19 7.12 6.54
N LEU A 228 12.91 7.22 5.24
CA LEU A 228 11.94 6.38 4.55
C LEU A 228 12.60 5.61 3.41
N LEU A 229 12.56 4.27 3.47
CA LEU A 229 12.78 3.44 2.29
C LEU A 229 11.49 3.35 1.48
N SER A 230 11.35 4.13 0.41
CA SER A 230 10.22 4.04 -0.52
C SER A 230 10.75 4.16 -1.97
N PRO A 231 11.10 3.02 -2.61
CA PRO A 231 12.08 3.01 -3.69
C PRO A 231 11.63 3.51 -5.05
N ALA A 232 10.32 3.67 -5.30
CA ALA A 232 9.70 3.86 -6.63
C ALA A 232 9.96 2.75 -7.67
N CYS A 233 10.94 1.87 -7.42
CA CYS A 233 11.45 0.88 -8.36
C CYS A 233 11.25 -0.56 -7.90
N ALA A 234 11.27 -1.48 -8.88
CA ALA A 234 11.46 -2.90 -8.58
C ALA A 234 12.84 -3.13 -7.93
N SER A 235 12.97 -4.25 -7.22
CA SER A 235 14.20 -4.60 -6.47
C SER A 235 15.17 -5.48 -7.25
N PHE A 236 14.80 -5.94 -8.45
CA PHE A 236 15.45 -7.04 -9.18
C PHE A 236 16.85 -6.76 -9.72
N ASP A 237 17.36 -5.55 -9.54
CA ASP A 237 18.74 -5.18 -9.86
C ASP A 237 19.70 -5.54 -8.73
N MET A 238 19.28 -5.37 -7.47
CA MET A 238 20.11 -5.59 -6.28
C MET A 238 19.62 -6.75 -5.38
N TYR A 239 18.37 -7.19 -5.55
CA TYR A 239 17.71 -8.15 -4.66
C TYR A 239 16.80 -9.12 -5.43
N LYS A 240 16.49 -10.27 -4.85
CA LYS A 240 15.56 -11.25 -5.42
C LYS A 240 14.11 -10.79 -5.41
N ASN A 241 13.71 -10.01 -4.41
CA ASN A 241 12.35 -9.48 -4.24
C ASN A 241 12.35 -8.27 -3.28
N PHE A 242 11.19 -7.64 -3.10
CA PHE A 242 11.09 -6.44 -2.27
C PHE A 242 11.17 -6.76 -0.78
N GLU A 243 10.80 -7.98 -0.38
CA GLU A 243 10.89 -8.49 0.99
C GLU A 243 12.36 -8.58 1.42
N GLU A 244 13.25 -9.13 0.59
CA GLU A 244 14.69 -9.20 0.86
C GLU A 244 15.31 -7.80 1.00
N ARG A 245 14.95 -6.86 0.10
CA ARG A 245 15.37 -5.46 0.20
C ARG A 245 14.88 -4.80 1.49
N GLY A 246 13.62 -5.03 1.84
CA GLY A 246 13.01 -4.46 3.04
C GLY A 246 13.59 -5.04 4.33
N GLU A 247 13.87 -6.34 4.34
CA GLU A 247 14.51 -7.02 5.47
C GLU A 247 15.97 -6.60 5.63
N HIS A 248 16.67 -6.33 4.52
CA HIS A 248 18.01 -5.76 4.57
C HIS A 248 18.00 -4.39 5.26
N PHE A 249 17.09 -3.50 4.87
CA PHE A 249 16.92 -2.20 5.52
C PHE A 249 16.58 -2.35 7.02
N ARG A 250 15.65 -3.24 7.38
CA ARG A 250 15.29 -3.51 8.78
C ARG A 250 16.54 -3.88 9.58
N LYS A 251 17.29 -4.88 9.13
CA LYS A 251 18.49 -5.35 9.83
C LYS A 251 19.49 -4.23 10.08
N ILE A 252 19.77 -3.41 9.06
CA ILE A 252 20.67 -2.25 9.21
C ILE A 252 20.16 -1.31 10.30
N VAL A 253 18.89 -0.91 10.23
CA VAL A 253 18.28 0.00 11.21
C VAL A 253 18.28 -0.61 12.61
N GLU A 254 18.00 -1.90 12.76
CA GLU A 254 18.02 -2.57 14.06
C GLU A 254 19.42 -2.65 14.66
N THR A 255 20.47 -2.81 13.84
CA THR A 255 21.86 -2.77 14.33
C THR A 255 22.34 -1.38 14.75
N MET A 256 21.58 -0.34 14.41
CA MET A 256 21.90 1.05 14.75
C MET A 256 21.31 1.52 16.09
N ARG A 257 20.44 0.70 16.72
CA ARG A 257 19.87 0.95 18.05
C ARG A 257 20.92 0.75 19.14
#